data_AF-A0A7J9ZB84-F1
#
_entry.id   AF-A0A7J9ZB84-F1
#
_cell.length_a   1.000
_cell.length_b   1.000
_cell.length_c   1.000
_cell.angle_alpha   90.00
_cell.angle_beta   90.00
_cell.angle_gamma   90.00
#
_symmetry.space_group_name_H-M   'P 1'
#
loop_
_entity.id
_entity.type
_entity.pdbx_description
1 polymer ?
#
loop_
_entity_poly.entity_id
_entity_poly.type
_entity_poly.pdbx_seq_one_letter_code
_entity_poly.pdbx_strand_id
1 'polypeptide(L)'
;MMLAACGSDSPGGPAGTSGRPTTGATSSGAAATSPASQTPVTVRPLGAKNAADLLVRGRGTLTASLRTAIDRVRGVGTTLTFAAGTTTVNGTKVTVAAVDPSTFRSYAPTGTAESDALWQSVARGELAVMHTRARTLALSLGAQADLGGTSRRVGAFATTLPGIDVVVSDAVGRQLGLRGTTGLVASVGRADPGEVGQRVTRLVGKRADVDLLTAPAAVPRSFLTGNAAAQAFGTFSYRYSANGTISPDPQWVRANIRTETVPLLGKVTCHRLMLPQLRGALEEVVRSGIAAKIHPDEYAGCYVPRFIESNPNQPISLHTWGIALDMNVPGNQRGTRGEMDRRVVAIFKKWGFSWGGDWSYTDPMHFELAALLKDPPS
;
A
#
# COMPACT_ATOMS: atom_id res chain seq x y z
N MET A 1 -60.84 54.78 -7.09
CA MET A 1 -60.77 55.86 -8.09
C MET A 1 -60.49 55.19 -9.43
N MET A 2 -61.52 55.17 -10.31
CA MET A 2 -61.53 54.96 -11.78
C MET A 2 -60.77 53.76 -12.39
N LEU A 3 -61.23 53.00 -13.40
CA LEU A 3 -62.39 52.87 -14.31
C LEU A 3 -62.18 51.47 -15.00
N ALA A 4 -63.16 50.56 -15.14
CA ALA A 4 -64.07 50.36 -16.30
C ALA A 4 -63.35 50.35 -17.69
N ALA A 5 -63.59 49.50 -18.69
CA ALA A 5 -64.65 48.53 -19.05
C ALA A 5 -64.11 47.62 -20.21
N CYS A 6 -64.55 46.37 -20.35
CA CYS A 6 -65.48 45.81 -21.36
C CYS A 6 -65.12 45.98 -22.86
N GLY A 7 -65.25 44.89 -23.63
CA GLY A 7 -65.35 44.95 -25.10
C GLY A 7 -65.12 43.62 -25.82
N SER A 8 -66.20 42.86 -26.02
CA SER A 8 -66.34 41.68 -26.88
C SER A 8 -66.55 42.05 -28.35
N ASP A 9 -66.12 41.20 -29.30
CA ASP A 9 -66.93 40.79 -30.48
C ASP A 9 -66.19 39.74 -31.36
N SER A 10 -66.94 38.73 -31.82
CA SER A 10 -66.61 37.70 -32.85
C SER A 10 -67.17 38.15 -34.24
N PRO A 11 -67.18 37.40 -35.38
CA PRO A 11 -66.66 36.07 -35.75
C PRO A 11 -65.95 35.98 -37.15
N GLY A 12 -65.38 34.83 -37.51
CA GLY A 12 -64.98 34.49 -38.90
C GLY A 12 -64.33 33.10 -39.04
N GLY A 13 -65.00 32.16 -39.74
CA GLY A 13 -64.61 30.74 -39.87
C GLY A 13 -63.54 30.40 -40.95
N PRO A 14 -63.55 29.18 -41.55
CA PRO A 14 -62.85 27.99 -41.01
C PRO A 14 -61.83 27.34 -42.01
N ALA A 15 -61.29 26.18 -41.60
CA ALA A 15 -60.46 25.18 -42.32
C ALA A 15 -58.93 25.31 -42.10
N GLY A 16 -58.15 24.27 -41.79
CA GLY A 16 -58.45 22.85 -41.61
C GLY A 16 -57.21 22.07 -41.12
N THR A 17 -57.51 20.87 -40.64
CA THR A 17 -56.67 19.64 -40.60
C THR A 17 -55.37 19.59 -39.77
N SER A 18 -55.50 18.75 -38.73
CA SER A 18 -54.61 17.64 -38.35
C SER A 18 -53.64 17.83 -37.19
N GLY A 19 -53.72 16.91 -36.21
CA GLY A 19 -52.56 16.45 -35.44
C GLY A 19 -52.42 16.89 -33.98
N ARG A 20 -53.15 16.21 -33.09
CA ARG A 20 -52.98 15.96 -31.64
C ARG A 20 -51.50 15.97 -31.10
N PRO A 21 -51.31 15.95 -29.77
CA PRO A 21 -51.26 17.06 -28.81
C PRO A 21 -49.82 17.41 -28.38
N THR A 22 -49.62 18.67 -28.01
CA THR A 22 -48.43 19.18 -27.30
C THR A 22 -48.38 18.68 -25.86
N THR A 23 -47.38 17.86 -25.51
CA THR A 23 -46.81 17.81 -24.16
C THR A 23 -45.71 18.86 -24.05
N GLY A 24 -45.76 19.65 -22.98
CA GLY A 24 -44.74 20.64 -22.65
C GLY A 24 -43.37 19.99 -22.43
N ALA A 25 -42.35 20.64 -23.00
CA ALA A 25 -40.94 20.53 -22.61
C ALA A 25 -40.78 21.04 -21.16
N THR A 26 -39.79 20.68 -20.34
CA THR A 26 -38.30 20.68 -20.45
C THR A 26 -37.82 20.22 -19.05
N SER A 27 -36.72 19.55 -18.75
CA SER A 27 -35.32 19.54 -19.23
C SER A 27 -34.64 18.27 -18.67
N SER A 28 -34.19 17.30 -19.48
CA SER A 28 -32.89 17.21 -20.18
C SER A 28 -31.65 17.09 -19.26
N GLY A 29 -31.22 15.86 -19.01
CA GLY A 29 -29.83 15.47 -18.79
C GLY A 29 -29.51 14.31 -19.73
N ALA A 30 -29.07 14.62 -20.95
CA ALA A 30 -28.86 13.66 -22.02
C ALA A 30 -27.65 12.75 -21.71
N ALA A 31 -27.88 11.44 -21.68
CA ALA A 31 -26.83 10.45 -21.83
C ALA A 31 -26.39 10.44 -23.30
N ALA A 32 -25.12 10.78 -23.57
CA ALA A 32 -24.55 10.59 -24.88
C ALA A 32 -24.32 9.08 -25.12
N THR A 33 -24.92 8.58 -26.19
CA THR A 33 -24.80 7.20 -26.66
C THR A 33 -23.34 6.93 -27.08
N SER A 34 -22.63 6.11 -26.31
CA SER A 34 -21.30 5.62 -26.71
C SER A 34 -21.39 4.64 -27.89
N PRO A 35 -20.47 4.71 -28.87
CA PRO A 35 -20.47 3.82 -30.01
C PRO A 35 -19.86 2.44 -29.68
N ALA A 36 -20.30 1.46 -30.47
CA ALA A 36 -19.80 0.10 -30.67
C ALA A 36 -19.98 -0.91 -29.51
N SER A 37 -20.93 -1.82 -29.76
CA SER A 37 -21.18 -3.11 -29.13
C SER A 37 -19.90 -3.83 -28.67
N GLN A 38 -19.53 -3.64 -27.41
CA GLN A 38 -18.72 -4.61 -26.70
C GLN A 38 -19.70 -5.49 -25.92
N THR A 39 -19.65 -6.80 -26.16
CA THR A 39 -20.39 -7.77 -25.36
C THR A 39 -20.19 -7.44 -23.89
N PRO A 40 -21.25 -7.30 -23.07
CA PRO A 40 -21.09 -7.01 -21.65
C PRO A 40 -20.15 -8.06 -21.04
N VAL A 41 -18.95 -7.64 -20.63
CA VAL A 41 -18.02 -8.53 -19.95
C VAL A 41 -18.54 -8.69 -18.54
N THR A 42 -19.30 -9.76 -18.30
CA THR A 42 -19.86 -10.03 -16.97
C THR A 42 -18.75 -10.38 -16.00
N VAL A 43 -18.52 -9.51 -15.02
CA VAL A 43 -17.66 -9.82 -13.86
C VAL A 43 -18.43 -10.72 -12.91
N ARG A 44 -17.85 -11.87 -12.56
CA ARG A 44 -18.45 -12.79 -11.60
C ARG A 44 -18.52 -12.13 -10.20
N PRO A 45 -19.58 -12.38 -9.42
CA PRO A 45 -19.64 -11.95 -8.02
C PRO A 45 -18.42 -12.43 -7.22
N LEU A 46 -18.05 -11.67 -6.20
CA LEU A 46 -16.94 -12.01 -5.31
C LEU A 46 -17.19 -13.38 -4.65
N GLY A 47 -16.25 -14.31 -4.84
CA GLY A 47 -16.21 -15.57 -4.11
C GLY A 47 -15.49 -15.42 -2.76
N ALA A 48 -14.91 -16.51 -2.25
CA ALA A 48 -14.05 -16.45 -1.08
C ALA A 48 -12.83 -15.53 -1.34
N LYS A 49 -12.52 -14.67 -0.37
CA LYS A 49 -11.32 -13.83 -0.41
C LYS A 49 -10.07 -14.64 -0.10
N ASN A 50 -8.98 -14.28 -0.76
CA ASN A 50 -7.67 -14.87 -0.57
C ASN A 50 -6.73 -13.82 0.03
N ALA A 51 -5.86 -14.26 0.94
CA ALA A 51 -4.76 -13.44 1.38
C ALA A 51 -3.75 -13.27 0.23
N ALA A 52 -3.27 -12.05 0.02
CA ALA A 52 -2.17 -11.77 -0.88
C ALA A 52 -0.89 -11.68 -0.04
N ASP A 53 -0.23 -12.82 0.18
CA ASP A 53 0.91 -12.92 1.09
C ASP A 53 2.25 -12.85 0.37
N LEU A 54 2.31 -13.39 -0.85
CA LEU A 54 3.50 -13.38 -1.70
C LEU A 54 3.16 -12.84 -3.08
N LEU A 55 4.06 -12.04 -3.65
CA LEU A 55 4.03 -11.64 -5.05
C LEU A 55 5.30 -12.12 -5.74
N VAL A 56 5.14 -12.95 -6.77
CA VAL A 56 6.23 -13.41 -7.64
C VAL A 56 6.18 -12.62 -8.94
N ARG A 57 7.27 -11.91 -9.25
CA ARG A 57 7.46 -11.12 -10.48
C ARG A 57 8.51 -11.76 -11.35
N GLY A 58 8.08 -12.38 -12.44
CA GLY A 58 8.96 -12.95 -13.44
C GLY A 58 9.79 -11.89 -14.14
N ARG A 59 11.08 -12.16 -14.35
CA ARG A 59 11.91 -11.40 -15.31
C ARG A 59 11.57 -11.73 -16.77
N GLY A 60 10.79 -12.79 -16.96
CA GLY A 60 10.12 -13.20 -18.19
C GLY A 60 8.91 -14.06 -17.83
N THR A 61 8.36 -14.80 -18.79
CA THR A 61 7.20 -15.68 -18.55
C THR A 61 7.51 -16.75 -17.50
N LEU A 62 6.70 -16.80 -16.45
CA LEU A 62 6.63 -17.90 -15.48
C LEU A 62 6.05 -19.14 -16.19
N THR A 63 6.93 -20.07 -16.56
CA THR A 63 6.55 -21.29 -17.28
C THR A 63 5.53 -22.11 -16.48
N ALA A 64 4.70 -22.89 -17.18
CA ALA A 64 3.75 -23.79 -16.50
C ALA A 64 4.45 -24.71 -15.48
N SER A 65 5.63 -25.24 -15.83
CA SER A 65 6.45 -26.06 -14.93
C SER A 65 6.89 -25.31 -13.68
N LEU A 66 7.30 -24.04 -13.79
CA LEU A 66 7.69 -23.23 -12.64
C LEU A 66 6.48 -22.91 -11.76
N ARG A 67 5.33 -22.58 -12.35
CA ARG A 67 4.10 -22.31 -11.61
C ARG A 67 3.63 -23.53 -10.83
N THR A 68 3.58 -24.69 -11.48
CA THR A 68 3.26 -25.96 -10.81
C THR A 68 4.26 -26.30 -9.70
N ALA A 69 5.54 -25.95 -9.88
CA ALA A 69 6.53 -26.13 -8.81
C ALA A 69 6.27 -25.19 -7.63
N ILE A 70 5.88 -23.93 -7.87
CA ILE A 70 5.50 -22.96 -6.83
C ILE A 70 4.26 -23.45 -6.08
N ASP A 71 3.22 -23.91 -6.78
CA ASP A 71 1.99 -24.42 -6.18
C ASP A 71 2.23 -25.63 -5.25
N ARG A 72 3.33 -26.38 -5.49
CA ARG A 72 3.72 -27.54 -4.67
C ARG A 72 4.65 -27.20 -3.51
N VAL A 73 5.10 -25.94 -3.38
CA VAL A 73 5.93 -25.54 -2.25
C VAL A 73 5.12 -25.65 -0.96
N ARG A 74 5.66 -26.36 0.03
CA ARG A 74 5.03 -26.52 1.35
C ARG A 74 4.67 -25.16 1.96
N GLY A 75 3.38 -24.96 2.22
CA GLY A 75 2.82 -23.74 2.81
C GLY A 75 2.30 -22.73 1.79
N VAL A 76 2.48 -22.95 0.48
CA VAL A 76 1.72 -22.20 -0.54
C VAL A 76 0.28 -22.70 -0.53
N GLY A 77 -0.67 -21.77 -0.49
CA GLY A 77 -2.10 -22.01 -0.56
C GLY A 77 -2.63 -21.80 -1.98
N THR A 78 -3.59 -20.89 -2.11
CA THR A 78 -4.15 -20.50 -3.41
C THR A 78 -3.21 -19.58 -4.18
N THR A 79 -3.04 -19.83 -5.48
CA THR A 79 -2.28 -18.97 -6.38
C THR A 79 -3.17 -18.40 -7.47
N LEU A 80 -2.85 -17.17 -7.90
CA LEU A 80 -3.45 -16.53 -9.06
C LEU A 80 -2.35 -15.93 -9.92
N THR A 81 -2.45 -16.14 -11.22
CA THR A 81 -1.50 -15.66 -12.20
C THR A 81 -2.06 -14.53 -13.04
N PHE A 82 -1.20 -13.62 -13.46
CA PHE A 82 -1.58 -12.48 -14.29
C PHE A 82 -0.41 -12.02 -15.16
N ALA A 83 -0.68 -11.16 -16.13
CA ALA A 83 0.37 -10.49 -16.89
C ALA A 83 0.73 -9.18 -16.18
N ALA A 84 2.02 -8.91 -16.02
CA ALA A 84 2.54 -7.72 -15.38
C ALA A 84 3.72 -7.14 -16.17
N GLY A 85 3.86 -5.82 -16.13
CA GLY A 85 4.98 -5.15 -16.77
C GLY A 85 4.99 -3.66 -16.45
N THR A 86 5.83 -2.91 -17.15
CA THR A 86 5.89 -1.46 -17.02
C THR A 86 5.47 -0.79 -18.31
N THR A 87 4.68 0.27 -18.21
CA THR A 87 4.32 1.16 -19.33
C THR A 87 4.31 2.61 -18.82
N THR A 88 3.71 3.53 -19.57
CA THR A 88 3.54 4.92 -19.17
C THR A 88 2.06 5.28 -18.98
N VAL A 89 1.79 6.14 -18.01
CA VAL A 89 0.55 6.91 -17.91
C VAL A 89 0.89 8.39 -18.03
N ASN A 90 0.35 9.07 -19.04
CA ASN A 90 0.71 10.46 -19.38
C ASN A 90 2.24 10.68 -19.42
N GLY A 91 2.95 9.76 -20.09
CA GLY A 91 4.42 9.78 -20.18
C GLY A 91 5.19 9.33 -18.91
N THR A 92 4.54 9.15 -17.77
CA THR A 92 5.20 8.73 -16.53
C THR A 92 5.19 7.22 -16.37
N LYS A 93 6.35 6.62 -16.05
CA LYS A 93 6.48 5.16 -15.90
C LYS A 93 5.65 4.63 -14.73
N VAL A 94 4.88 3.57 -15.00
CA VAL A 94 4.02 2.87 -14.03
C VAL A 94 4.15 1.35 -14.20
N THR A 95 3.95 0.62 -13.11
CA THR A 95 3.77 -0.83 -13.12
C THR A 95 2.31 -1.18 -13.34
N VAL A 96 2.02 -2.04 -14.31
CA VAL A 96 0.66 -2.44 -14.69
C VAL A 96 0.48 -3.93 -14.47
N ALA A 97 -0.67 -4.31 -13.88
CA ALA A 97 -1.18 -5.67 -13.89
C ALA A 97 -2.39 -5.76 -14.84
N ALA A 98 -2.31 -6.68 -15.81
CA ALA A 98 -3.42 -7.07 -16.64
C ALA A 98 -4.01 -8.37 -16.11
N VAL A 99 -5.30 -8.33 -15.80
CA VAL A 99 -5.95 -9.35 -14.96
C VAL A 99 -7.33 -9.74 -15.49
N ASP A 100 -7.81 -10.90 -15.08
CA ASP A 100 -9.24 -11.21 -15.05
C ASP A 100 -9.85 -10.60 -13.78
N PRO A 101 -10.74 -9.58 -13.90
CA PRO A 101 -11.35 -8.93 -12.74
C PRO A 101 -12.20 -9.88 -11.88
N SER A 102 -12.73 -10.97 -12.45
CA SER A 102 -13.57 -11.94 -11.72
C SER A 102 -12.78 -12.78 -10.72
N THR A 103 -11.50 -13.04 -11.00
CA THR A 103 -10.63 -13.87 -10.15
C THR A 103 -9.68 -13.00 -9.33
N PHE A 104 -9.11 -11.95 -9.92
CA PHE A 104 -8.15 -11.05 -9.27
C PHE A 104 -8.74 -10.30 -8.09
N ARG A 105 -10.02 -9.93 -8.15
CA ARG A 105 -10.71 -9.25 -7.05
C ARG A 105 -10.64 -9.98 -5.72
N SER A 106 -10.50 -11.31 -5.73
CA SER A 106 -10.40 -12.11 -4.50
C SER A 106 -9.14 -11.84 -3.68
N TYR A 107 -8.07 -11.32 -4.31
CA TYR A 107 -6.80 -10.97 -3.65
C TYR A 107 -6.69 -9.48 -3.30
N ALA A 108 -7.72 -8.68 -3.60
CA ALA A 108 -7.72 -7.28 -3.26
C ALA A 108 -8.09 -7.05 -1.76
N PRO A 109 -7.66 -5.94 -1.15
CA PRO A 109 -8.06 -5.55 0.20
C PRO A 109 -9.57 -5.40 0.36
N THR A 110 -10.05 -5.53 1.60
CA THR A 110 -11.43 -5.19 1.98
C THR A 110 -11.80 -3.78 1.53
N GLY A 111 -13.03 -3.63 1.03
CA GLY A 111 -13.54 -2.43 0.35
C GLY A 111 -13.29 -2.45 -1.15
N THR A 112 -12.12 -2.91 -1.59
CA THR A 112 -11.79 -2.99 -3.03
C THR A 112 -12.29 -4.30 -3.64
N ALA A 113 -12.11 -5.44 -2.95
CA ALA A 113 -12.56 -6.75 -3.43
C ALA A 113 -14.08 -6.79 -3.69
N GLU A 114 -14.86 -6.13 -2.84
CA GLU A 114 -16.31 -6.13 -2.83
C GLU A 114 -16.93 -5.16 -3.85
N SER A 115 -16.15 -4.22 -4.40
CA SER A 115 -16.65 -3.18 -5.30
C SER A 115 -16.93 -3.67 -6.72
N ASP A 116 -18.16 -4.12 -6.97
CA ASP A 116 -18.57 -4.56 -8.31
C ASP A 116 -18.39 -3.46 -9.37
N ALA A 117 -18.73 -2.22 -9.05
CA ALA A 117 -18.58 -1.08 -9.96
C ALA A 117 -17.13 -0.89 -10.44
N LEU A 118 -16.16 -1.10 -9.53
CA LEU A 118 -14.74 -1.02 -9.86
C LEU A 118 -14.30 -2.13 -10.80
N TRP A 119 -14.65 -3.37 -10.50
CA TRP A 119 -14.23 -4.51 -11.31
C TRP A 119 -14.93 -4.52 -12.67
N GLN A 120 -16.17 -4.05 -12.73
CA GLN A 120 -16.89 -3.79 -13.98
C GLN A 120 -16.22 -2.68 -14.80
N SER A 121 -15.70 -1.63 -14.16
CA SER A 121 -14.89 -0.61 -14.82
C SER A 121 -13.63 -1.20 -15.47
N VAL A 122 -12.89 -2.03 -14.74
CA VAL A 122 -11.72 -2.75 -15.29
C VAL A 122 -12.14 -3.65 -16.46
N ALA A 123 -13.26 -4.36 -16.34
CA ALA A 123 -13.79 -5.23 -17.40
C ALA A 123 -14.15 -4.47 -18.68
N ARG A 124 -14.66 -3.23 -18.58
CA ARG A 124 -14.88 -2.31 -19.70
C ARG A 124 -13.60 -1.72 -20.31
N GLY A 125 -12.43 -2.08 -19.78
CA GLY A 125 -11.13 -1.62 -20.29
C GLY A 125 -10.71 -0.23 -19.78
N GLU A 126 -11.34 0.25 -18.70
CA GLU A 126 -10.96 1.47 -17.99
C GLU A 126 -9.81 1.19 -17.00
N LEU A 127 -9.17 2.25 -16.52
CA LEU A 127 -8.04 2.16 -15.58
C LEU A 127 -8.55 2.11 -14.13
N ALA A 128 -8.05 1.15 -13.35
CA ALA A 128 -8.08 1.23 -11.90
C ALA A 128 -6.68 1.62 -11.39
N VAL A 129 -6.53 2.85 -10.89
CA VAL A 129 -5.23 3.42 -10.53
C VAL A 129 -5.04 3.44 -9.01
N MET A 130 -3.84 3.12 -8.53
CA MET A 130 -3.52 3.22 -7.11
C MET A 130 -3.69 4.66 -6.61
N HIS A 131 -4.38 4.84 -5.47
CA HIS A 131 -4.75 6.16 -4.95
C HIS A 131 -3.57 7.13 -4.85
N THR A 132 -2.42 6.65 -4.36
CA THR A 132 -1.20 7.46 -4.25
C THR A 132 -0.65 7.85 -5.62
N ARG A 133 -0.68 6.93 -6.59
CA ARG A 133 -0.25 7.19 -7.96
C ARG A 133 -1.17 8.14 -8.70
N ALA A 134 -2.48 8.01 -8.51
CA ALA A 134 -3.44 8.93 -9.08
C ALA A 134 -3.17 10.38 -8.61
N ARG A 135 -2.89 10.57 -7.33
CA ARG A 135 -2.52 11.89 -6.78
C ARG A 135 -1.22 12.41 -7.39
N THR A 136 -0.16 11.60 -7.42
CA THR A 136 1.14 12.01 -7.98
C THR A 136 1.06 12.33 -9.47
N LEU A 137 0.20 11.62 -10.22
CA LEU A 137 -0.03 11.82 -11.65
C LEU A 137 -1.11 12.87 -11.93
N ALA A 138 -1.67 13.52 -10.90
CA ALA A 138 -2.78 14.49 -10.99
C ALA A 138 -3.99 13.96 -11.80
N LEU A 139 -4.26 12.66 -11.72
CA LEU A 139 -5.38 12.03 -12.41
C LEU A 139 -6.69 12.29 -11.67
N SER A 140 -7.75 12.50 -12.45
CA SER A 140 -9.12 12.66 -11.94
C SER A 140 -9.98 11.47 -12.32
N LEU A 141 -10.86 11.05 -11.42
CA LEU A 141 -11.83 9.99 -11.70
C LEU A 141 -12.75 10.42 -12.85
N GLY A 142 -12.94 9.54 -13.82
CA GLY A 142 -13.74 9.76 -15.01
C GLY A 142 -13.04 10.51 -16.15
N ALA A 143 -11.85 11.08 -15.91
CA ALA A 143 -11.05 11.72 -16.96
C ALA A 143 -10.39 10.69 -17.88
N GLN A 144 -9.92 11.15 -19.04
CA GLN A 144 -9.07 10.35 -19.93
C GLN A 144 -7.60 10.47 -19.50
N ALA A 145 -6.87 9.37 -19.60
CA ALA A 145 -5.43 9.31 -19.42
C ALA A 145 -4.80 8.48 -20.55
N ASP A 146 -3.64 8.89 -21.03
CA ASP A 146 -2.88 8.14 -22.01
C ASP A 146 -2.17 6.97 -21.32
N LEU A 147 -2.58 5.73 -21.61
CA LEU A 147 -1.90 4.51 -21.18
C LEU A 147 -1.15 3.89 -22.35
N GLY A 148 0.18 4.01 -22.36
CA GLY A 148 1.03 3.41 -23.38
C GLY A 148 0.72 3.85 -24.81
N GLY A 149 0.30 5.10 -25.02
CA GLY A 149 -0.06 5.67 -26.32
C GLY A 149 -1.53 5.54 -26.70
N THR A 150 -2.39 5.03 -25.81
CA THR A 150 -3.84 4.92 -26.04
C THR A 150 -4.61 5.61 -24.92
N SER A 151 -5.48 6.54 -25.29
CA SER A 151 -6.39 7.22 -24.35
C SER A 151 -7.39 6.24 -23.72
N ARG A 152 -7.47 6.25 -22.39
CA ARG A 152 -8.40 5.42 -21.61
C ARG A 152 -8.97 6.19 -20.44
N ARG A 153 -10.23 5.90 -20.11
CA ARG A 153 -10.90 6.50 -18.96
C ARG A 153 -10.32 5.96 -17.65
N VAL A 154 -10.07 6.86 -16.70
CA VAL A 154 -9.75 6.53 -15.31
C VAL A 154 -11.05 6.18 -14.61
N GLY A 155 -11.36 4.89 -14.53
CA GLY A 155 -12.67 4.43 -14.06
C GLY A 155 -12.75 4.18 -12.57
N ALA A 156 -11.61 3.99 -11.90
CA ALA A 156 -11.54 3.82 -10.45
C ALA A 156 -10.19 4.24 -9.86
N PHE A 157 -10.23 4.62 -8.59
CA PHE A 157 -9.05 4.58 -7.72
C PHE A 157 -9.17 3.40 -6.76
N ALA A 158 -8.13 2.58 -6.67
CA ALA A 158 -8.13 1.40 -5.79
C ALA A 158 -6.75 1.03 -5.30
N THR A 159 -6.70 0.54 -4.06
CA THR A 159 -5.53 -0.19 -3.58
C THR A 159 -5.76 -1.66 -3.86
N THR A 160 -4.90 -2.28 -4.67
CA THR A 160 -4.98 -3.72 -4.99
C THR A 160 -3.80 -4.46 -4.38
N LEU A 161 -2.79 -4.81 -5.17
CA LEU A 161 -1.55 -5.42 -4.70
C LEU A 161 -0.47 -4.34 -4.53
N PRO A 162 0.36 -4.41 -3.46
CA PRO A 162 1.55 -3.58 -3.35
C PRO A 162 2.45 -3.70 -4.59
N GLY A 163 3.05 -2.58 -5.01
CA GLY A 163 3.92 -2.52 -6.19
C GLY A 163 3.21 -2.48 -7.56
N ILE A 164 1.88 -2.58 -7.60
CA ILE A 164 1.07 -2.39 -8.82
C ILE A 164 0.48 -0.98 -8.80
N ASP A 165 0.82 -0.17 -9.81
CA ASP A 165 0.34 1.21 -9.92
C ASP A 165 -1.03 1.28 -10.63
N VAL A 166 -1.26 0.41 -11.62
CA VAL A 166 -2.48 0.39 -12.43
C VAL A 166 -2.93 -1.06 -12.67
N VAL A 167 -4.23 -1.30 -12.52
CA VAL A 167 -4.88 -2.56 -12.91
C VAL A 167 -5.76 -2.32 -14.13
N VAL A 168 -5.64 -3.21 -15.12
CA VAL A 168 -6.43 -3.22 -16.36
C VAL A 168 -6.91 -4.64 -16.65
N SER A 169 -7.86 -4.81 -17.57
CA SER A 169 -8.27 -6.15 -18.00
C SER A 169 -7.20 -6.84 -18.85
N ASP A 170 -7.24 -8.17 -18.93
CA ASP A 170 -6.39 -8.97 -19.82
C ASP A 170 -6.45 -8.50 -21.29
N ALA A 171 -7.63 -8.05 -21.74
CA ALA A 171 -7.80 -7.52 -23.10
C ALA A 171 -6.96 -6.26 -23.33
N VAL A 172 -6.94 -5.35 -22.36
CA VAL A 172 -6.10 -4.15 -22.39
C VAL A 172 -4.62 -4.52 -22.27
N GLY A 173 -4.29 -5.47 -21.39
CA GLY A 173 -2.91 -5.97 -21.27
C GLY A 173 -2.34 -6.48 -22.59
N ARG A 174 -3.11 -7.25 -23.35
CA ARG A 174 -2.70 -7.73 -24.67
C ARG A 174 -2.45 -6.58 -25.65
N GLN A 175 -3.26 -5.52 -25.61
CA GLN A 175 -3.07 -4.32 -26.44
C GLN A 175 -1.80 -3.55 -26.07
N LEU A 176 -1.41 -3.55 -24.79
CA LEU A 176 -0.15 -2.99 -24.30
C LEU A 176 1.08 -3.88 -24.60
N GLY A 177 0.88 -5.04 -25.21
CA GLY A 177 1.95 -6.02 -25.44
C GLY A 177 2.41 -6.75 -24.17
N LEU A 178 1.65 -6.67 -23.07
CA LEU A 178 1.88 -7.49 -21.88
C LEU A 178 1.53 -8.94 -22.26
N ARG A 179 2.56 -9.73 -22.58
CA ARG A 179 2.43 -11.11 -23.03
C ARG A 179 3.00 -12.07 -21.99
N GLY A 180 2.32 -13.21 -21.87
CA GLY A 180 2.72 -14.27 -20.96
C GLY A 180 2.37 -14.01 -19.50
N THR A 181 2.49 -15.05 -18.70
CA THR A 181 2.26 -15.00 -17.26
C THR A 181 3.52 -14.52 -16.56
N THR A 182 3.62 -13.23 -16.25
CA THR A 182 4.80 -12.64 -15.59
C THR A 182 4.55 -12.28 -14.13
N GLY A 183 3.30 -12.32 -13.66
CA GLY A 183 2.93 -12.15 -12.25
C GLY A 183 2.24 -13.39 -11.68
N LEU A 184 2.51 -13.67 -10.42
CA LEU A 184 1.78 -14.64 -9.61
C LEU A 184 1.63 -14.10 -8.19
N VAL A 185 0.41 -14.08 -7.66
CA VAL A 185 0.12 -13.79 -6.25
C VAL A 185 -0.27 -15.10 -5.55
N ALA A 186 0.19 -15.30 -4.32
CA ALA A 186 -0.10 -16.50 -3.54
C ALA A 186 -0.53 -16.16 -2.11
N SER A 187 -1.46 -16.96 -1.58
CA SER A 187 -1.72 -17.04 -0.14
C SER A 187 -0.80 -18.08 0.50
N VAL A 188 -0.52 -17.96 1.79
CA VAL A 188 0.26 -18.94 2.56
C VAL A 188 -0.50 -19.60 3.72
N GLY A 189 -1.78 -19.25 3.87
CA GLY A 189 -2.68 -19.83 4.87
C GLY A 189 -2.16 -19.62 6.29
N ARG A 190 -1.91 -20.72 7.02
CA ARG A 190 -1.38 -20.69 8.40
C ARG A 190 0.15 -20.74 8.49
N ALA A 191 0.84 -20.92 7.37
CA ALA A 191 2.30 -20.95 7.35
C ALA A 191 2.87 -19.54 7.47
N ASP A 192 4.13 -19.43 7.92
CA ASP A 192 4.82 -18.14 7.97
C ASP A 192 5.14 -17.63 6.55
N PRO A 193 4.67 -16.43 6.15
CA PRO A 193 4.96 -15.87 4.82
C PRO A 193 6.46 -15.73 4.52
N GLY A 194 7.28 -15.42 5.52
CA GLY A 194 8.73 -15.30 5.37
C GLY A 194 9.38 -16.63 5.00
N GLU A 195 9.05 -17.70 5.73
CA GLU A 195 9.57 -19.03 5.43
C GLU A 195 9.12 -19.56 4.06
N VAL A 196 7.83 -19.39 3.73
CA VAL A 196 7.29 -19.81 2.43
C VAL A 196 7.94 -18.99 1.32
N GLY A 197 8.05 -17.67 1.51
CA GLY A 197 8.73 -16.76 0.59
C GLY A 197 10.19 -17.15 0.33
N GLN A 198 10.94 -17.57 1.35
CA GLN A 198 12.31 -18.07 1.17
C GLN A 198 12.36 -19.37 0.35
N ARG A 199 11.44 -20.32 0.60
CA ARG A 199 11.35 -21.56 -0.18
C ARG A 199 11.04 -21.27 -1.65
N VAL A 200 10.07 -20.38 -1.90
CA VAL A 200 9.71 -19.94 -3.25
C VAL A 200 10.89 -19.20 -3.89
N THR A 201 11.59 -18.32 -3.17
CA THR A 201 12.78 -17.60 -3.66
C THR A 201 13.87 -18.56 -4.11
N ARG A 202 14.19 -19.59 -3.30
CA ARG A 202 15.15 -20.63 -3.67
C ARG A 202 14.72 -21.40 -4.92
N LEU A 203 13.42 -21.70 -5.04
CA LEU A 203 12.87 -22.41 -6.19
C LEU A 203 12.94 -21.58 -7.48
N VAL A 204 12.51 -20.32 -7.44
CA VAL A 204 12.47 -19.47 -8.65
C VAL A 204 13.86 -19.03 -9.08
N GLY A 205 14.79 -18.85 -8.13
CA GLY A 205 16.15 -18.43 -8.39
C GLY A 205 16.20 -17.10 -9.17
N LYS A 206 17.07 -17.00 -10.17
CA LYS A 206 17.24 -15.77 -10.96
C LYS A 206 16.08 -15.47 -11.92
N ARG A 207 15.08 -16.35 -12.04
CA ARG A 207 13.98 -16.22 -13.03
C ARG A 207 12.88 -15.25 -12.60
N ALA A 208 12.74 -15.03 -11.30
CA ALA A 208 11.73 -14.15 -10.75
C ALA A 208 12.21 -13.54 -9.43
N ASP A 209 11.63 -12.39 -9.09
CA ASP A 209 11.74 -11.78 -7.78
C ASP A 209 10.51 -12.15 -6.93
N VAL A 210 10.68 -12.29 -5.62
CA VAL A 210 9.61 -12.65 -4.68
C VAL A 210 9.52 -11.57 -3.61
N ASP A 211 8.37 -10.90 -3.56
CA ASP A 211 8.06 -9.89 -2.55
C ASP A 211 7.12 -10.48 -1.49
N LEU A 212 7.42 -10.21 -0.21
CA LEU A 212 6.49 -10.46 0.88
C LEU A 212 5.47 -9.31 0.95
N LEU A 213 4.20 -9.64 0.81
CA LEU A 213 3.10 -8.68 0.88
C LEU A 213 2.48 -8.62 2.29
N THR A 214 2.51 -9.74 3.00
CA THR A 214 2.12 -9.85 4.41
C THR A 214 3.38 -10.06 5.26
N ALA A 215 3.49 -9.34 6.37
CA ALA A 215 4.60 -9.51 7.30
C ALA A 215 4.57 -10.92 7.95
N PRO A 216 5.74 -11.51 8.30
CA PRO A 216 5.83 -12.78 9.01
C PRO A 216 4.93 -12.80 10.26
N ALA A 217 4.35 -13.96 10.58
CA ALA A 217 3.24 -14.13 11.53
C ALA A 217 3.61 -13.87 13.01
N ALA A 218 4.84 -13.43 13.30
CA ALA A 218 5.35 -13.20 14.65
C ALA A 218 5.61 -11.70 14.96
N VAL A 219 4.71 -10.80 14.54
CA VAL A 219 4.77 -9.39 14.96
C VAL A 219 3.41 -8.89 15.46
N PRO A 220 3.23 -8.69 16.78
CA PRO A 220 2.14 -7.88 17.30
C PRO A 220 2.45 -6.38 17.10
N ARG A 221 1.91 -5.84 16.00
CA ARG A 221 1.43 -4.46 15.76
C ARG A 221 2.20 -3.26 16.38
N SER A 222 2.70 -2.40 15.49
CA SER A 222 2.16 -1.04 15.29
C SER A 222 2.58 -0.46 13.91
N PHE A 223 1.59 -0.22 13.04
CA PHE A 223 1.60 0.59 11.80
C PHE A 223 2.63 0.34 10.67
N LEU A 224 3.67 -0.45 10.85
CA LEU A 224 4.71 -0.65 9.82
C LEU A 224 4.59 -1.97 9.03
N THR A 225 3.40 -2.54 8.95
CA THR A 225 3.14 -3.66 8.05
C THR A 225 2.52 -3.15 6.75
N GLY A 226 3.28 -3.29 5.65
CA GLY A 226 2.79 -3.09 4.28
C GLY A 226 3.45 -1.96 3.48
N ASN A 227 2.85 -1.68 2.32
CA ASN A 227 3.32 -0.77 1.27
C ASN A 227 3.61 0.67 1.77
N ALA A 228 3.03 1.12 2.88
CA ALA A 228 3.23 2.46 3.44
C ALA A 228 4.58 2.62 4.18
N ALA A 229 5.01 1.61 4.95
CA ALA A 229 6.33 1.60 5.58
C ALA A 229 7.43 1.46 4.53
N ALA A 230 7.22 0.58 3.55
CA ALA A 230 8.10 0.42 2.40
C ALA A 230 8.17 1.70 1.53
N GLN A 231 7.08 2.47 1.40
CA GLN A 231 7.06 3.75 0.68
C GLN A 231 7.73 4.88 1.45
N ALA A 232 7.53 4.95 2.77
CA ALA A 232 8.08 6.03 3.59
C ALA A 232 9.57 5.84 3.87
N PHE A 233 9.97 4.63 4.27
CA PHE A 233 11.34 4.32 4.70
C PHE A 233 12.17 3.65 3.60
N GLY A 234 11.53 3.23 2.50
CA GLY A 234 12.19 2.54 1.39
C GLY A 234 12.43 1.05 1.67
N THR A 235 12.55 0.28 0.60
CA THR A 235 13.09 -1.09 0.64
C THR A 235 14.56 -1.07 0.24
N PHE A 236 15.33 -2.03 0.74
CA PHE A 236 16.72 -2.23 0.33
C PHE A 236 17.01 -3.71 0.13
N SER A 237 17.93 -4.00 -0.79
CA SER A 237 18.58 -5.30 -0.82
C SER A 237 19.58 -5.39 0.34
N TYR A 238 19.84 -6.60 0.85
CA TYR A 238 20.79 -6.79 1.95
C TYR A 238 21.56 -8.09 1.80
N ARG A 239 22.72 -8.14 2.45
CA ARG A 239 23.45 -9.38 2.76
C ARG A 239 23.32 -9.65 4.25
N TYR A 240 23.49 -10.89 4.68
CA TYR A 240 23.53 -11.21 6.10
C TYR A 240 24.58 -12.28 6.38
N SER A 241 25.02 -12.33 7.64
CA SER A 241 26.03 -13.24 8.14
C SER A 241 25.41 -14.27 9.08
N ALA A 242 26.10 -15.39 9.31
CA ALA A 242 25.63 -16.45 10.20
C ALA A 242 25.43 -15.97 11.67
N ASN A 243 26.14 -14.92 12.08
CA ASN A 243 25.99 -14.27 13.38
C ASN A 243 24.77 -13.31 13.46
N GLY A 244 23.90 -13.31 12.44
CA GLY A 244 22.69 -12.52 12.39
C GLY A 244 22.87 -11.02 12.15
N THR A 245 24.07 -10.57 11.81
CA THR A 245 24.30 -9.20 11.34
C THR A 245 23.82 -9.05 9.90
N ILE A 246 23.28 -7.87 9.57
CA ILE A 246 22.79 -7.53 8.24
C ILE A 246 23.62 -6.39 7.66
N SER A 247 23.93 -6.44 6.36
CA SER A 247 24.53 -5.35 5.60
C SER A 247 23.52 -4.85 4.56
N PRO A 248 22.76 -3.77 4.85
CA PRO A 248 21.89 -3.12 3.87
C PRO A 248 22.66 -2.54 2.69
N ASP A 249 21.98 -2.32 1.57
CA ASP A 249 22.52 -1.62 0.41
C ASP A 249 23.16 -0.27 0.82
N PRO A 250 24.48 -0.09 0.61
CA PRO A 250 25.17 1.15 0.96
C PRO A 250 24.55 2.41 0.35
N GLN A 251 23.93 2.33 -0.83
CA GLN A 251 23.24 3.47 -1.45
C GLN A 251 22.00 3.87 -0.65
N TRP A 252 21.21 2.90 -0.20
CA TRP A 252 20.05 3.17 0.66
C TRP A 252 20.49 3.75 2.00
N VAL A 253 21.55 3.22 2.61
CA VAL A 253 22.11 3.73 3.88
C VAL A 253 22.53 5.19 3.73
N ARG A 254 23.29 5.53 2.69
CA ARG A 254 23.68 6.93 2.39
C ARG A 254 22.48 7.83 2.13
N ALA A 255 21.39 7.32 1.57
CA ALA A 255 20.20 8.13 1.31
C ALA A 255 19.37 8.39 2.57
N ASN A 256 19.33 7.44 3.51
CA ASN A 256 18.29 7.42 4.55
C ASN A 256 18.80 7.44 5.99
N ILE A 257 20.01 6.98 6.27
CA ILE A 257 20.56 6.94 7.62
C ILE A 257 21.42 8.18 7.87
N ARG A 258 21.21 8.83 9.01
CA ARG A 258 21.87 10.08 9.39
C ARG A 258 22.32 10.02 10.84
N THR A 259 23.46 10.63 11.12
CA THR A 259 23.91 10.89 12.48
C THR A 259 23.59 12.33 12.84
N GLU A 260 22.78 12.53 13.88
CA GLU A 260 22.41 13.85 14.38
C GLU A 260 22.58 13.90 15.90
N THR A 261 22.72 15.11 16.44
CA THR A 261 22.68 15.32 17.88
C THR A 261 21.25 15.59 18.31
N VAL A 262 20.79 14.89 19.34
CA VAL A 262 19.47 15.05 19.95
C VAL A 262 19.62 15.27 21.47
N PRO A 263 18.62 15.88 22.14
CA PRO A 263 18.67 16.06 23.59
C PRO A 263 18.75 14.72 24.32
N LEU A 264 19.36 14.72 25.51
CA LEU A 264 19.48 13.57 26.42
C LEU A 264 20.33 12.39 25.92
N LEU A 265 20.26 12.00 24.64
CA LEU A 265 20.98 10.84 24.08
C LEU A 265 22.26 11.23 23.31
N GLY A 266 22.50 12.52 23.09
CA GLY A 266 23.69 12.98 22.35
C GLY A 266 23.64 12.60 20.87
N LYS A 267 24.74 12.04 20.34
CA LYS A 267 24.82 11.64 18.92
C LYS A 267 24.10 10.32 18.68
N VAL A 268 23.11 10.33 17.81
CA VAL A 268 22.34 9.15 17.41
C VAL A 268 22.41 8.93 15.90
N THR A 269 22.51 7.69 15.46
CA THR A 269 22.49 7.31 14.04
C THR A 269 21.18 6.60 13.73
N CYS A 270 20.20 7.32 13.17
CA CYS A 270 18.83 6.83 12.93
C CYS A 270 18.38 7.15 11.50
N HIS A 271 17.18 6.73 11.13
CA HIS A 271 16.56 7.08 9.86
C HIS A 271 16.19 8.57 9.82
N ARG A 272 16.45 9.25 8.71
CA ARG A 272 16.20 10.69 8.51
C ARG A 272 14.75 11.13 8.81
N LEU A 273 13.79 10.23 8.61
CA LEU A 273 12.37 10.50 8.87
C LEU A 273 11.97 10.32 10.33
N MET A 274 12.72 9.53 11.12
CA MET A 274 12.46 9.36 12.55
C MET A 274 13.06 10.51 13.37
N LEU A 275 14.21 11.04 12.95
CA LEU A 275 14.99 12.03 13.70
C LEU A 275 14.19 13.25 14.17
N PRO A 276 13.30 13.87 13.36
CA PRO A 276 12.49 15.00 13.83
C PRO A 276 11.58 14.64 15.01
N GLN A 277 10.90 13.49 14.96
CA GLN A 277 10.01 13.04 16.03
C GLN A 277 10.78 12.55 17.27
N LEU A 278 11.93 11.90 17.07
CA LEU A 278 12.81 11.53 18.19
C LEU A 278 13.29 12.78 18.93
N ARG A 279 13.75 13.81 18.20
CA ARG A 279 14.17 15.09 18.78
C ARG A 279 13.03 15.71 19.59
N GLY A 280 11.85 15.86 19.00
CA GLY A 280 10.71 16.46 19.68
C GLY A 280 10.25 15.70 20.93
N ALA A 281 10.27 14.37 20.89
CA ALA A 281 9.97 13.54 22.07
C ALA A 281 10.96 13.83 23.21
N LEU A 282 12.26 13.87 22.90
CA LEU A 282 13.31 14.13 23.89
C LEU A 282 13.25 15.58 24.42
N GLU A 283 12.93 16.55 23.57
CA GLU A 283 12.68 17.94 24.00
C GLU A 283 11.47 18.04 24.93
N GLU A 284 10.40 17.31 24.67
CA GLU A 284 9.23 17.26 25.56
C GLU A 284 9.53 16.56 26.89
N VAL A 285 10.39 15.53 26.91
CA VAL A 285 10.90 14.93 28.16
C VAL A 285 11.67 15.98 28.99
N VAL A 286 12.50 16.80 28.34
CA VAL A 286 13.21 17.91 28.99
C VAL A 286 12.22 18.94 29.55
N ARG A 287 11.28 19.44 28.73
CA ARG A 287 10.26 20.43 29.14
C ARG A 287 9.37 19.93 30.27
N SER A 288 9.12 18.62 30.31
CA SER A 288 8.32 17.97 31.36
C SER A 288 9.07 17.79 32.69
N GLY A 289 10.34 18.23 32.79
CA GLY A 289 11.13 18.15 34.02
C GLY A 289 11.55 16.74 34.41
N ILE A 290 11.54 15.79 33.47
CA ILE A 290 11.83 14.37 33.72
C ILE A 290 13.06 13.87 32.96
N ALA A 291 13.97 14.78 32.59
CA ALA A 291 15.23 14.46 31.90
C ALA A 291 16.04 13.35 32.58
N ALA A 292 16.08 13.34 33.92
CA ALA A 292 16.79 12.34 34.71
C ALA A 292 16.23 10.90 34.59
N LYS A 293 15.12 10.71 33.87
CA LYS A 293 14.54 9.39 33.58
C LYS A 293 15.12 8.74 32.32
N ILE A 294 15.96 9.43 31.57
CA ILE A 294 16.68 8.88 30.42
C ILE A 294 18.17 8.84 30.77
N HIS A 295 18.77 7.66 30.68
CA HIS A 295 20.17 7.42 31.01
C HIS A 295 20.96 7.30 29.69
N PRO A 296 21.71 8.35 29.27
CA PRO A 296 22.42 8.35 27.99
C PRO A 296 23.38 7.18 27.81
N ASP A 297 24.09 6.79 28.89
CA ASP A 297 25.09 5.72 28.86
C ASP A 297 24.47 4.32 28.73
N GLU A 298 23.13 4.22 28.80
CA GLU A 298 22.36 2.98 28.69
C GLU A 298 21.57 2.90 27.37
N TYR A 299 21.90 3.75 26.40
CA TYR A 299 21.32 3.75 25.05
C TYR A 299 21.99 2.71 24.15
N ALA A 300 21.20 1.84 23.52
CA ALA A 300 21.71 0.76 22.64
C ALA A 300 21.43 0.99 21.14
N GLY A 301 21.28 2.24 20.72
CA GLY A 301 21.36 2.64 19.31
C GLY A 301 20.05 2.53 18.53
N CYS A 302 19.97 3.32 17.46
CA CYS A 302 18.87 3.27 16.50
C CYS A 302 19.17 2.33 15.33
N TYR A 303 20.22 2.65 14.57
CA TYR A 303 20.63 1.89 13.40
C TYR A 303 21.61 0.79 13.79
N VAL A 304 21.05 -0.38 14.11
CA VAL A 304 21.78 -1.62 14.42
C VAL A 304 21.28 -2.70 13.46
N PRO A 305 21.88 -2.83 12.25
CA PRO A 305 21.45 -3.80 11.25
C PRO A 305 21.65 -5.26 11.67
N ARG A 306 20.56 -5.91 12.07
CA ARG A 306 20.57 -7.30 12.53
C ARG A 306 19.18 -7.92 12.46
N PHE A 307 19.14 -9.25 12.52
CA PHE A 307 17.92 -9.93 12.93
C PHE A 307 17.63 -9.65 14.42
N ILE A 308 16.38 -9.87 14.83
CA ILE A 308 16.02 -9.84 16.25
C ILE A 308 16.94 -10.80 17.01
N GLU A 309 17.48 -10.33 18.15
CA GLU A 309 18.48 -11.05 18.96
C GLU A 309 19.74 -11.50 18.20
N SER A 310 20.03 -10.92 17.03
CA SER A 310 21.12 -11.37 16.15
C SER A 310 21.00 -12.85 15.76
N ASN A 311 19.76 -13.35 15.65
CA ASN A 311 19.47 -14.73 15.25
C ASN A 311 18.88 -14.76 13.83
N PRO A 312 19.57 -15.32 12.82
CA PRO A 312 19.07 -15.41 11.45
C PRO A 312 17.74 -16.14 11.25
N ASN A 313 17.27 -16.90 12.25
CA ASN A 313 15.98 -17.56 12.22
C ASN A 313 14.84 -16.66 12.74
N GLN A 314 15.16 -15.50 13.29
CA GLN A 314 14.19 -14.49 13.69
C GLN A 314 13.94 -13.49 12.55
N PRO A 315 12.85 -12.71 12.59
CA PRO A 315 12.64 -11.60 11.66
C PRO A 315 13.75 -10.54 11.72
N ILE A 316 13.84 -9.72 10.67
CA ILE A 316 14.75 -8.55 10.64
C ILE A 316 14.28 -7.55 11.70
N SER A 317 15.21 -7.07 12.51
CA SER A 317 14.92 -6.04 13.52
C SER A 317 14.63 -4.69 12.86
N LEU A 318 13.69 -3.90 13.39
CA LEU A 318 13.44 -2.53 12.95
C LEU A 318 14.64 -1.59 13.17
N HIS A 319 15.58 -1.95 14.04
CA HIS A 319 16.88 -1.29 14.14
C HIS A 319 17.65 -1.33 12.80
N THR A 320 17.37 -2.30 11.91
CA THR A 320 17.97 -2.38 10.57
C THR A 320 17.52 -1.24 9.65
N TRP A 321 16.34 -0.69 9.88
CA TRP A 321 15.87 0.50 9.17
C TRP A 321 16.21 1.81 9.89
N GLY A 322 16.77 1.74 11.10
CA GLY A 322 17.07 2.92 11.92
C GLY A 322 15.83 3.62 12.47
N ILE A 323 14.72 2.90 12.60
CA ILE A 323 13.41 3.41 13.04
C ILE A 323 12.95 2.85 14.39
N ALA A 324 13.86 2.18 15.09
CA ALA A 324 13.68 1.77 16.46
C ALA A 324 14.83 2.30 17.31
N LEU A 325 14.69 2.27 18.63
CA LEU A 325 15.72 2.59 19.59
C LEU A 325 15.50 1.84 20.89
N ASP A 326 16.60 1.52 21.57
CA ASP A 326 16.59 0.89 22.89
C ASP A 326 17.18 1.88 23.93
N MET A 327 16.45 2.15 25.01
CA MET A 327 16.84 3.10 26.07
C MET A 327 16.80 2.45 27.45
N ASN A 328 17.68 2.93 28.34
CA ASN A 328 17.80 2.48 29.73
C ASN A 328 17.88 0.95 29.85
N VAL A 329 18.70 0.33 28.98
CA VAL A 329 18.72 -1.12 28.74
C VAL A 329 18.90 -1.96 30.02
N PRO A 330 19.83 -1.66 30.96
CA PRO A 330 20.04 -2.46 32.16
C PRO A 330 18.77 -2.73 32.97
N GLY A 331 17.90 -1.73 33.16
CA GLY A 331 16.65 -1.86 33.92
C GLY A 331 15.43 -2.31 33.08
N ASN A 332 15.61 -2.55 31.77
CA ASN A 332 14.51 -2.71 30.83
C ASN A 332 14.66 -3.92 29.88
N GLN A 333 15.32 -4.98 30.37
CA GLN A 333 15.54 -6.20 29.60
C GLN A 333 14.24 -6.82 29.08
N ARG A 334 14.31 -7.42 27.90
CA ARG A 334 13.18 -8.11 27.27
C ARG A 334 12.67 -9.27 28.15
N GLY A 335 11.36 -9.46 28.15
CA GLY A 335 10.67 -10.43 29.01
C GLY A 335 10.48 -9.95 30.46
N THR A 336 10.96 -8.77 30.84
CA THR A 336 10.74 -8.18 32.17
C THR A 336 9.62 -7.14 32.15
N ARG A 337 9.12 -6.76 33.34
CA ARG A 337 8.19 -5.62 33.47
C ARG A 337 8.82 -4.29 33.03
N GLY A 338 10.15 -4.18 33.18
CA GLY A 338 10.92 -2.97 32.96
C GLY A 338 10.63 -1.85 33.95
N GLU A 339 11.55 -0.89 33.98
CA GLU A 339 11.56 0.28 34.86
C GLU A 339 11.32 1.60 34.10
N MET A 340 11.12 1.54 32.78
CA MET A 340 10.90 2.72 31.93
C MET A 340 9.76 3.60 32.48
N ASP A 341 10.07 4.88 32.73
CA ASP A 341 9.12 5.83 33.32
C ASP A 341 7.93 6.00 32.38
N ARG A 342 6.72 5.78 32.89
CA ARG A 342 5.51 5.77 32.06
C ARG A 342 5.15 7.14 31.48
N ARG A 343 5.68 8.22 32.05
CA ARG A 343 5.56 9.56 31.46
C ARG A 343 6.46 9.71 30.23
N VAL A 344 7.67 9.14 30.25
CA VAL A 344 8.53 9.05 29.06
C VAL A 344 7.81 8.23 27.98
N VAL A 345 7.25 7.08 28.34
CA VAL A 345 6.45 6.25 27.41
C VAL A 345 5.30 7.03 26.79
N ALA A 346 4.54 7.77 27.60
CA ALA A 346 3.41 8.57 27.12
C ALA A 346 3.84 9.69 26.15
N ILE A 347 4.95 10.37 26.42
CA ILE A 347 5.53 11.38 25.54
C ILE A 347 5.95 10.74 24.21
N PHE A 348 6.71 9.65 24.24
CA PHE A 348 7.12 8.95 23.02
C PHE A 348 5.91 8.50 22.18
N LYS A 349 4.86 7.97 22.82
CA LYS A 349 3.61 7.62 22.14
C LYS A 349 2.91 8.83 21.49
N LYS A 350 2.86 9.97 22.18
CA LYS A 350 2.35 11.23 21.63
C LYS A 350 3.15 11.67 20.40
N TRP A 351 4.45 11.42 20.40
CA TRP A 351 5.36 11.67 19.28
C TRP A 351 5.40 10.54 18.24
N GLY A 352 4.40 9.67 18.20
CA GLY A 352 4.23 8.68 17.15
C GLY A 352 5.08 7.41 17.30
N PHE A 353 5.65 7.16 18.49
CA PHE A 353 6.31 5.89 18.77
C PHE A 353 5.32 4.88 19.37
N SER A 354 5.58 3.59 19.19
CA SER A 354 5.06 2.56 20.09
C SER A 354 6.17 2.12 21.05
N TRP A 355 5.77 1.38 22.07
CA TRP A 355 6.66 0.96 23.13
C TRP A 355 6.53 -0.54 23.38
N GLY A 356 7.65 -1.25 23.37
CA GLY A 356 7.69 -2.70 23.41
C GLY A 356 7.17 -3.31 24.72
N GLY A 357 7.12 -2.53 25.79
CA GLY A 357 6.54 -2.98 27.05
C GLY A 357 5.01 -3.07 27.08
N ASP A 358 4.31 -2.69 26.01
CA ASP A 358 2.89 -2.98 25.82
C ASP A 358 2.63 -4.38 25.21
N TRP A 359 3.68 -5.06 24.71
CA TRP A 359 3.53 -6.33 24.02
C TRP A 359 3.31 -7.50 24.98
N SER A 360 2.67 -8.57 24.48
CA SER A 360 2.44 -9.80 25.25
C SER A 360 3.74 -10.46 25.69
N TYR A 361 4.76 -10.43 24.84
CA TYR A 361 6.15 -10.68 25.22
C TYR A 361 6.88 -9.35 25.25
N THR A 362 6.84 -8.73 26.43
CA THR A 362 7.29 -7.38 26.72
C THR A 362 8.75 -7.13 26.34
N ASP A 363 9.03 -5.96 25.78
CA ASP A 363 10.37 -5.44 25.51
C ASP A 363 10.50 -3.99 25.99
N PRO A 364 10.66 -3.76 27.31
CA PRO A 364 10.53 -2.42 27.90
C PRO A 364 11.59 -1.40 27.49
N MET A 365 12.74 -1.86 27.00
CA MET A 365 13.81 -0.96 26.51
C MET A 365 13.44 -0.40 25.13
N HIS A 366 12.57 -1.09 24.40
CA HIS A 366 12.35 -0.89 22.99
C HIS A 366 11.28 0.16 22.68
N PHE A 367 11.61 1.07 21.78
CA PHE A 367 10.67 1.99 21.14
C PHE A 367 10.84 1.88 19.63
N GLU A 368 9.74 1.88 18.90
CA GLU A 368 9.74 1.88 17.44
C GLU A 368 8.82 2.97 16.91
N LEU A 369 9.18 3.56 15.77
CA LEU A 369 8.37 4.58 15.14
C LEU A 369 7.09 3.93 14.57
N ALA A 370 5.96 4.22 15.18
CA ALA A 370 4.65 3.70 14.79
C ALA A 370 3.88 4.67 13.89
N ALA A 371 4.26 5.93 13.76
CA ALA A 371 3.57 6.86 12.87
C ALA A 371 4.50 8.00 12.46
N LEU A 372 4.41 8.41 11.19
CA LEU A 372 4.95 9.70 10.76
C LEU A 372 3.89 10.78 10.96
N LEU A 373 4.20 11.75 11.81
CA LEU A 373 3.32 12.87 12.10
C LEU A 373 3.52 13.96 11.05
N LYS A 374 2.42 14.39 10.43
CA LYS A 374 2.43 15.53 9.49
C LYS A 374 2.60 16.85 10.24
N ASP A 375 1.94 16.96 11.39
CA ASP A 375 1.97 18.10 12.30
C ASP A 375 2.39 17.59 13.69
N PRO A 376 3.70 17.52 13.97
CA PRO A 376 4.18 17.09 15.27
C PRO A 376 3.67 18.03 16.38
N PRO A 377 3.38 17.50 17.59
CA PRO A 377 2.88 18.31 18.68
C PRO A 377 3.92 19.37 19.09
N SER A 378 3.48 20.61 19.23
CA SER A 378 4.28 21.73 19.74
C SER A 378 4.61 21.57 21.22
#